data_AF-D6AUE5-F1
#
_entry.id   AF-D6AUE5-F1
#
_cell.length_a   1.000
_cell.length_b   1.000
_cell.length_c   1.000
_cell.angle_alpha   90.00
_cell.angle_beta   90.00
_cell.angle_gamma   90.00
#
_symmetry.space_group_name_H-M   'P 1'
#
loop_
_entity.id
_entity.type
_entity.pdbx_description
1 polymer ?
#
loop_
_entity_poly.entity_id
_entity_poly.type
_entity_poly.pdbx_seq_one_letter_code
_entity_poly.pdbx_strand_id
1 'polypeptide(L)'
;MPKGMDPAAVLQTGQETCDKLRYLVKADRDTAVGAIVTGEVPDAKDAVAGLCTQHQDLVDEAAYGYPDGKHSGKKLRPGVYRSASPTADCSWRIEGAGGKELASGASDTGKSRKITIPDSAVTFTSTGCYAWLPEGAAG
;
A
#
# COMPACT_ATOMS: atom_id res chain seq x y z
N MET A 1 -5.19 31.86 20.15
CA MET A 1 -5.24 30.47 20.64
C MET A 1 -5.38 29.58 19.41
N PRO A 2 -4.44 28.69 19.09
CA PRO A 2 -4.68 27.72 18.02
C PRO A 2 -5.78 26.75 18.47
N LYS A 3 -6.72 26.47 17.56
CA LYS A 3 -7.81 25.50 17.75
C LYS A 3 -7.18 24.11 17.89
N GLY A 4 -7.05 23.66 19.13
CA GLY A 4 -6.82 22.25 19.42
C GLY A 4 -8.06 21.48 18.98
N MET A 5 -7.88 20.52 18.08
CA MET A 5 -8.89 19.53 17.74
C MET A 5 -9.46 18.93 19.02
N ASP A 6 -10.78 18.96 19.17
CA ASP A 6 -11.49 18.33 20.28
C ASP A 6 -11.06 16.86 20.42
N PRO A 7 -10.60 16.41 21.60
CA PRO A 7 -10.14 15.03 21.79
C PRO A 7 -11.23 14.00 21.49
N ALA A 8 -12.51 14.37 21.65
CA ALA A 8 -13.64 13.53 21.25
C ALA A 8 -13.74 13.35 19.72
N ALA A 9 -13.41 14.38 18.93
CA ALA A 9 -13.41 14.30 17.47
C ALA A 9 -12.32 13.35 16.97
N VAL A 10 -11.13 13.37 17.59
CA VAL A 10 -10.04 12.43 17.28
C VAL A 10 -10.44 10.98 17.58
N LEU A 11 -11.13 10.73 18.70
CA LEU A 11 -11.63 9.40 19.05
C LEU A 11 -12.72 8.92 18.08
N GLN A 12 -13.61 9.81 17.64
CA GLN A 12 -14.68 9.48 16.70
C GLN A 12 -14.11 9.10 15.34
N THR A 13 -13.18 9.91 14.81
CA THR A 13 -12.47 9.62 13.56
C THR A 13 -11.64 8.32 13.67
N GLY A 14 -11.01 8.06 14.82
CA GLY A 14 -10.28 6.81 15.06
C GLY A 14 -11.20 5.57 15.06
N GLN A 15 -12.40 5.66 15.64
CA GLN A 15 -13.38 4.57 15.62
C GLN A 15 -13.94 4.32 14.21
N GLU A 16 -14.21 5.37 13.44
CA GLU A 16 -14.63 5.25 12.03
C GLU A 16 -13.55 4.58 11.18
N THR A 17 -12.28 4.92 11.38
CA THR A 17 -11.15 4.27 10.73
C THR A 17 -11.08 2.77 11.06
N CYS A 18 -11.23 2.40 12.33
CA CYS A 18 -11.25 1.00 12.73
C CYS A 18 -12.46 0.22 12.18
N ASP A 19 -13.65 0.83 12.11
CA ASP A 19 -14.84 0.22 11.48
C ASP A 19 -14.64 0.01 9.98
N LYS A 20 -14.12 1.03 9.28
CA LYS A 20 -13.77 0.97 7.86
C LYS A 20 -12.75 -0.13 7.57
N LEU A 21 -11.68 -0.23 8.35
CA LEU A 21 -10.69 -1.30 8.22
C LEU A 21 -11.31 -2.68 8.42
N ARG A 22 -12.13 -2.86 9.46
CA ARG A 22 -12.82 -4.13 9.70
C ARG A 22 -13.76 -4.51 8.55
N TYR A 23 -14.46 -3.54 7.97
CA TYR A 23 -15.30 -3.76 6.79
C TYR A 23 -14.47 -4.18 5.57
N LEU A 24 -13.39 -3.46 5.28
CA LEU A 24 -12.51 -3.76 4.15
C LEU A 24 -11.86 -5.14 4.31
N VAL A 25 -11.33 -5.47 5.49
CA VAL A 25 -10.71 -6.78 5.77
C VAL A 25 -11.71 -7.92 5.58
N LYS A 26 -12.97 -7.72 5.95
CA LYS A 26 -14.04 -8.71 5.76
C LYS A 26 -14.34 -8.92 4.28
N ALA A 27 -14.24 -7.89 3.45
CA ALA A 27 -14.43 -7.98 2.01
C ALA A 27 -13.21 -8.60 1.33
N ASP A 28 -12.03 -8.01 1.56
CA ASP A 28 -10.75 -8.40 0.97
C ASP A 28 -9.58 -7.76 1.75
N ARG A 29 -8.69 -8.59 2.33
CA ARG A 29 -7.56 -8.10 3.15
C ARG A 29 -6.59 -7.25 2.33
N ASP A 30 -6.29 -7.65 1.11
CA ASP A 30 -5.34 -6.92 0.23
C ASP A 30 -5.88 -5.54 -0.14
N THR A 31 -7.19 -5.42 -0.38
CA THR A 31 -7.86 -4.14 -0.58
C THR A 31 -7.77 -3.26 0.68
N ALA A 32 -7.89 -3.84 1.88
CA ALA A 32 -7.72 -3.10 3.13
C ALA A 32 -6.30 -2.54 3.29
N VAL A 33 -5.27 -3.36 3.04
CA VAL A 33 -3.87 -2.90 3.07
C VAL A 33 -3.62 -1.86 1.98
N GLY A 34 -4.13 -2.10 0.77
CA GLY A 34 -4.05 -1.17 -0.36
C GLY A 34 -4.61 0.21 -0.02
N ALA A 35 -5.77 0.27 0.63
CA ALA A 35 -6.39 1.51 1.07
C ALA A 35 -5.55 2.28 2.12
N ILE A 36 -4.75 1.58 2.93
CA ILE A 36 -3.78 2.21 3.84
C ILE A 36 -2.58 2.75 3.04
N VAL A 37 -2.06 1.96 2.08
CA VAL A 37 -0.93 2.33 1.21
C VAL A 37 -1.26 3.57 0.36
N THR A 38 -2.47 3.67 -0.17
CA THR A 38 -2.94 4.79 -0.99
C THR A 38 -3.34 6.02 -0.16
N GLY A 39 -3.50 5.87 1.16
CA GLY A 39 -3.94 6.93 2.07
C GLY A 39 -5.45 7.19 2.06
N GLU A 40 -6.26 6.28 1.51
CA GLU A 40 -7.74 6.36 1.55
C GLU A 40 -8.32 6.11 2.94
N VAL A 41 -7.51 5.55 3.84
CA VAL A 41 -7.80 5.44 5.27
C VAL A 41 -6.91 6.43 6.02
N PRO A 42 -7.35 7.69 6.23
CA PRO A 42 -6.57 8.66 6.97
C PRO A 42 -6.36 8.19 8.42
N ASP A 43 -5.21 8.54 8.98
CA ASP A 43 -4.85 8.25 10.38
C ASP A 43 -4.89 6.76 10.76
N ALA A 44 -4.86 5.85 9.77
CA ALA A 44 -4.88 4.40 9.98
C ALA A 44 -3.84 3.94 11.00
N LYS A 45 -2.63 4.50 10.94
CA LYS A 45 -1.54 4.15 11.85
C LYS A 45 -1.85 4.49 13.30
N ASP A 46 -2.32 5.71 13.58
CA ASP A 46 -2.65 6.17 14.93
C ASP A 46 -3.90 5.46 15.48
N ALA A 47 -4.94 5.32 14.66
CA ALA A 47 -6.16 4.62 15.04
C ALA A 47 -5.89 3.14 15.38
N VAL A 48 -5.09 2.45 14.57
CA VAL A 48 -4.75 1.04 14.80
C VAL A 48 -3.86 0.88 16.03
N ALA A 49 -2.88 1.76 16.24
CA ALA A 49 -2.01 1.70 17.43
C ALA A 49 -2.76 1.93 18.75
N GLY A 50 -3.81 2.76 18.75
CA GLY A 50 -4.54 3.12 19.97
C GLY A 50 -5.86 2.39 20.20
N LEU A 51 -6.58 2.00 19.14
CA LEU A 51 -7.99 1.57 19.22
C LEU A 51 -8.22 0.16 18.66
N CYS A 52 -7.57 -0.21 17.56
CA CYS A 52 -7.78 -1.49 16.89
C CYS A 52 -6.48 -2.22 16.57
N THR A 53 -5.69 -2.49 17.61
CA THR A 53 -4.36 -3.14 17.53
C THR A 53 -4.36 -4.51 16.84
N GLN A 54 -5.51 -5.18 16.76
CA GLN A 54 -5.68 -6.40 15.95
C GLN A 54 -5.36 -6.21 14.45
N HIS A 55 -5.39 -4.97 13.96
CA HIS A 55 -5.07 -4.61 12.58
C HIS A 55 -3.63 -4.08 12.40
N GLN A 56 -2.77 -4.18 13.44
CA GLN A 56 -1.40 -3.67 13.39
C GLN A 56 -0.60 -4.26 12.24
N ASP A 57 -0.81 -5.55 11.96
CA ASP A 57 -0.20 -6.28 10.85
C ASP A 57 -0.51 -5.65 9.47
N LEU A 58 -1.72 -5.10 9.29
CA LEU A 58 -2.11 -4.44 8.04
C LEU A 58 -1.37 -3.11 7.86
N VAL A 59 -1.19 -2.36 8.95
CA VAL A 59 -0.47 -1.08 8.93
C VAL A 59 1.02 -1.30 8.72
N ASP A 60 1.58 -2.34 9.35
CA ASP A 60 2.98 -2.70 9.17
C ASP A 60 3.25 -3.11 7.72
N GLU A 61 2.42 -4.00 7.16
CA GLU A 61 2.50 -4.40 5.75
C GLU A 61 2.36 -3.19 4.81
N ALA A 62 1.41 -2.28 5.08
CA ALA A 62 1.19 -1.08 4.30
C ALA A 62 2.39 -0.10 4.34
N ALA A 63 3.15 -0.05 5.43
CA ALA A 63 4.36 0.78 5.52
C ALA A 63 5.42 0.34 4.50
N TYR A 64 5.37 -0.90 4.03
CA TYR A 64 6.25 -1.46 3.02
C TYR A 64 5.68 -1.45 1.60
N GLY A 65 4.39 -1.13 1.44
CA GLY A 65 3.75 -1.06 0.13
C GLY A 65 4.11 0.18 -0.70
N TYR A 66 3.71 0.14 -1.97
CA TYR A 66 3.76 1.28 -2.90
C TYR A 66 2.39 1.55 -3.50
N PRO A 67 1.86 2.77 -3.42
CA PRO A 67 0.70 3.13 -4.24
C PRO A 67 1.09 3.17 -5.72
N ASP A 68 0.12 3.23 -6.62
CA ASP A 68 0.42 3.58 -8.00
C ASP A 68 1.14 4.93 -8.12
N GLY A 69 1.98 5.05 -9.14
CA GLY A 69 2.83 6.21 -9.38
C GLY A 69 4.29 5.82 -9.57
N LYS A 70 5.16 6.83 -9.56
CA LYS A 70 6.62 6.68 -9.75
C LYS A 70 7.35 6.73 -8.42
N HIS A 71 8.01 5.64 -8.07
CA HIS A 71 8.84 5.47 -6.88
C HIS A 71 10.30 5.34 -7.28
N SER A 72 11.20 6.08 -6.64
CA SER A 72 12.62 6.06 -7.00
C SER A 72 13.52 6.41 -5.82
N GLY A 73 14.82 6.13 -5.98
CA GLY A 73 15.84 6.44 -5.00
C GLY A 73 15.79 5.53 -3.78
N LYS A 74 16.27 6.03 -2.63
CA LYS A 74 16.47 5.22 -1.41
C LYS A 74 15.20 4.65 -0.77
N LYS A 75 14.03 5.10 -1.22
CA LYS A 75 12.73 4.60 -0.77
C LYS A 75 12.28 3.35 -1.52
N LEU A 76 12.90 3.06 -2.67
CA LEU A 76 12.65 1.85 -3.42
C LEU A 76 13.36 0.69 -2.73
N ARG A 77 12.56 -0.27 -2.27
CA ARG A 77 13.00 -1.44 -1.52
C ARG A 77 12.94 -2.66 -2.42
N PRO A 78 14.05 -3.39 -2.60
CA PRO A 78 14.01 -4.65 -3.32
C PRO A 78 13.16 -5.66 -2.55
N GLY A 79 12.54 -6.58 -3.27
CA GLY A 79 11.65 -7.57 -2.68
C GLY A 79 10.57 -8.04 -3.63
N VAL A 80 9.73 -8.94 -3.13
CA VAL A 80 8.56 -9.45 -3.85
C VAL A 80 7.35 -8.63 -3.46
N TYR A 81 6.55 -8.23 -4.45
CA TYR A 81 5.33 -7.46 -4.23
C TYR A 81 4.17 -8.07 -4.99
N ARG A 82 2.97 -7.99 -4.43
CA ARG A 82 1.73 -8.39 -5.07
C ARG A 82 0.79 -7.21 -5.26
N SER A 83 0.02 -7.18 -6.34
CA SER A 83 -0.96 -6.11 -6.57
C SER A 83 -2.17 -6.30 -5.65
N ALA A 84 -2.57 -5.21 -4.99
CA ALA A 84 -3.68 -5.18 -4.03
C ALA A 84 -5.04 -5.35 -4.70
N SER A 85 -5.19 -4.94 -5.96
CA SER A 85 -6.44 -5.07 -6.70
C SER A 85 -6.28 -5.86 -7.99
N PRO A 86 -7.29 -6.69 -8.33
CA PRO A 86 -7.36 -7.44 -9.59
C PRO A 86 -7.96 -6.57 -10.71
N THR A 87 -7.35 -5.43 -11.04
CA THR A 87 -7.79 -4.57 -12.14
C THR A 87 -7.31 -5.08 -13.50
N ALA A 88 -8.05 -4.76 -14.56
CA ALA A 88 -7.71 -5.11 -15.95
C ALA A 88 -6.86 -4.03 -16.66
N ASP A 89 -6.54 -2.94 -15.97
CA ASP A 89 -5.78 -1.80 -16.51
C ASP A 89 -4.46 -1.57 -15.74
N CYS A 90 -3.94 -2.63 -15.12
CA CYS A 90 -2.70 -2.55 -14.34
C CYS A 90 -1.50 -2.69 -15.27
N SER A 91 -0.58 -1.72 -15.24
CA SER A 91 0.70 -1.75 -15.94
C SER A 91 1.83 -1.30 -15.02
N TRP A 92 3.02 -1.89 -15.19
CA TRP A 92 4.19 -1.57 -14.38
C TRP A 92 5.50 -1.66 -15.16
N ARG A 93 6.48 -0.89 -14.71
CA ARG A 93 7.86 -0.90 -15.20
C ARG A 93 8.83 -0.71 -14.04
N ILE A 94 9.90 -1.50 -14.07
CA ILE A 94 11.03 -1.43 -13.16
C ILE A 94 12.27 -1.11 -14.00
N GLU A 95 12.97 -0.05 -13.63
CA GLU A 95 14.15 0.44 -14.32
C GLU A 95 15.34 0.43 -13.36
N GLY A 96 16.51 0.09 -13.88
CA GLY A 96 17.81 0.18 -13.21
C GLY A 96 18.54 1.45 -13.61
N ALA A 97 19.80 1.55 -13.15
CA ALA A 97 20.65 2.71 -13.43
C ALA A 97 20.68 3.07 -14.93
N GLY A 98 20.59 4.36 -15.23
CA GLY A 98 20.58 4.86 -16.62
C GLY A 98 19.27 4.61 -17.39
N GLY A 99 18.17 4.25 -16.72
CA GLY A 99 16.88 3.99 -17.37
C GLY A 99 16.79 2.64 -18.07
N LYS A 100 17.71 1.71 -17.75
CA LYS A 100 17.68 0.35 -18.28
C LYS A 100 16.45 -0.38 -17.74
N GLU A 101 15.56 -0.83 -18.62
CA GLU A 101 14.45 -1.69 -18.20
C GLU A 101 14.96 -3.01 -17.62
N LEU A 102 14.54 -3.32 -16.39
CA LEU A 102 14.85 -4.57 -15.71
C LEU A 102 13.68 -5.55 -15.78
N ALA A 103 12.45 -5.03 -15.66
CA ALA A 103 11.22 -5.79 -15.81
C ALA A 103 10.05 -4.86 -16.11
N SER A 104 9.06 -5.35 -16.85
CA SER A 104 7.81 -4.63 -17.11
C SER A 104 6.68 -5.62 -17.35
N GLY A 105 5.44 -5.18 -17.22
CA GLY A 105 4.29 -5.98 -17.58
C GLY A 105 2.99 -5.19 -17.55
N ALA A 106 1.95 -5.82 -18.04
CA ALA A 106 0.58 -5.34 -17.93
C ALA A 106 -0.36 -6.52 -17.61
N SER A 107 -1.54 -6.21 -17.09
CA SER A 107 -2.58 -7.17 -16.77
C SER A 107 -3.91 -6.70 -17.29
N ASP A 108 -4.37 -7.38 -18.33
CA ASP A 108 -5.70 -7.30 -18.94
C ASP A 108 -6.69 -8.33 -18.39
N THR A 109 -6.24 -9.20 -17.47
CA THR A 109 -7.02 -10.36 -17.01
C THR A 109 -7.74 -10.19 -15.68
N GLY A 110 -7.58 -9.04 -15.02
CA GLY A 110 -8.19 -8.79 -13.71
C GLY A 110 -7.79 -9.84 -12.67
N LYS A 111 -6.50 -10.19 -12.59
CA LYS A 111 -5.96 -11.09 -11.56
C LYS A 111 -4.79 -10.43 -10.85
N SER A 112 -4.70 -10.64 -9.54
CA SER A 112 -3.56 -10.19 -8.74
C SER A 112 -2.24 -10.72 -9.31
N ARG A 113 -1.23 -9.84 -9.36
CA ARG A 113 0.09 -10.13 -9.93
C ARG A 113 1.13 -10.14 -8.85
N LYS A 114 2.23 -10.83 -9.11
CA LYS A 114 3.44 -10.82 -8.29
C LYS A 114 4.59 -10.29 -9.13
N ILE A 115 5.33 -9.33 -8.60
CA ILE A 115 6.53 -8.76 -9.21
C ILE A 115 7.70 -8.87 -8.24
N THR A 116 8.90 -8.87 -8.79
CA THR A 116 10.13 -8.79 -7.98
C THR A 116 10.85 -7.51 -8.35
N ILE A 117 11.07 -6.63 -7.38
CA ILE A 117 11.92 -5.46 -7.52
C ILE A 117 13.35 -5.92 -7.17
N PRO A 118 14.27 -6.01 -8.16
CA PRO A 118 15.65 -6.39 -7.91
C PRO A 118 16.41 -5.28 -7.17
N ASP A 119 17.50 -5.63 -6.49
CA ASP A 119 18.38 -4.67 -5.78
C ASP A 119 18.99 -3.60 -6.71
N SER A 120 19.15 -3.93 -7.99
CA SER A 120 19.62 -3.00 -9.02
C SER A 120 18.56 -2.02 -9.52
N ALA A 121 17.32 -2.12 -9.04
CA ALA A 121 16.25 -1.20 -9.42
C ALA A 121 16.47 0.18 -8.83
N VAL A 122 16.30 1.21 -9.66
CA VAL A 122 16.38 2.63 -9.26
C VAL A 122 15.03 3.33 -9.36
N THR A 123 14.16 2.84 -10.23
CA THR A 123 12.80 3.36 -10.45
C THR A 123 11.82 2.21 -10.55
N PHE A 124 10.68 2.35 -9.90
CA PHE A 124 9.50 1.53 -10.07
C PHE A 124 8.32 2.44 -10.40
N THR A 125 7.63 2.19 -11.50
CA THR A 125 6.45 2.93 -11.91
C THR A 125 5.31 1.95 -12.13
N SER A 126 4.15 2.23 -11.55
CA SER A 126 2.92 1.50 -11.85
C SER A 126 1.73 2.41 -12.04
N THR A 127 0.77 1.94 -12.84
CA THR A 127 -0.46 2.66 -13.16
C THR A 127 -1.61 1.67 -13.20
N GLY A 128 -2.70 1.99 -12.51
CA GLY A 128 -3.94 1.21 -12.54
C GLY A 128 -3.88 -0.09 -11.76
N CYS A 129 -2.85 -0.33 -10.95
CA CYS A 129 -2.67 -1.51 -10.11
C CYS A 129 -3.18 -1.31 -8.67
N TYR A 130 -3.68 -0.11 -8.36
CA TYR A 130 -4.12 0.38 -7.05
C TYR A 130 -2.96 0.56 -6.06
N ALA A 131 -2.40 -0.55 -5.60
CA ALA A 131 -1.25 -0.59 -4.71
C ALA A 131 -0.48 -1.90 -4.87
N TRP A 132 0.79 -1.88 -4.45
CA TRP A 132 1.69 -3.03 -4.41
C TRP A 132 2.04 -3.33 -2.97
N LEU A 133 1.70 -4.52 -2.52
CA LEU A 133 1.86 -5.00 -1.15
C LEU A 133 3.08 -5.92 -1.10
N PRO A 134 3.97 -5.78 -0.11
CA PRO A 134 5.10 -6.69 0.04
C PRO A 134 4.59 -8.12 0.26
N GLU A 135 5.21 -9.09 -0.39
CA GLU A 135 4.98 -10.50 -0.15
C GLU A 135 6.17 -11.10 0.58
N GLY A 136 5.93 -11.65 1.77
CA GLY A 136 6.95 -12.42 2.49
C GLY A 136 8.08 -11.61 3.12
N ALA A 137 7.99 -10.27 3.17
CA ALA A 137 8.84 -9.51 4.07
C ALA A 137 8.22 -9.54 5.48
N ALA A 138 8.60 -10.55 6.26
CA ALA A 138 8.82 -10.27 7.67
C ALA A 138 9.84 -9.12 7.71
N GLY A 139 9.51 -8.04 8.41
CA GLY A 139 10.46 -6.98 8.73
C GLY A 139 11.73 -7.50 9.39
#